data_AF-A0ABD0QE59-F1
#
_entry.id   AF-A0ABD0QE59-F1
#
_cell.length_a   1.000
_cell.length_b   1.000
_cell.length_c   1.000
_cell.angle_alpha   90.00
_cell.angle_beta   90.00
_cell.angle_gamma   90.00
#
_symmetry.space_group_name_H-M   'P 1'
#
loop_
_entity.id
_entity.type
_entity.pdbx_description
1 polymer ?
#
loop_
_entity_poly.entity_id
_entity_poly.type
_entity_poly.pdbx_seq_one_letter_code
_entity_poly.pdbx_strand_id
1 'polypeptide(L)'
;NGTEEEELHRSGRQRNPMEEMRAYKEEEALKKEKRLIHPYEQWKDLARNTRKELKTDASESQRVGLINTLEKGRDDVMHVYLEIRDYIAPSSDTRRRIDTCEAVTKDISKIIFDRMACLEDFDRENVKHSLHELLHHDYARSVYGSTVSRPTSSRSTVMSIAAKRADAAAELAAKGVEYSMIQEIEAQKCELEKFKAEKDLKSAGL
;
A
#
# COMPACT_ATOMS: atom_id res chain seq x y z
N ASN A 1 -1.52 60.18 -29.35
CA ASN A 1 -0.30 59.34 -29.30
C ASN A 1 -0.32 58.68 -27.92
N GLY A 2 -1.01 57.55 -27.72
CA GLY A 2 -0.71 56.22 -28.30
C GLY A 2 0.52 55.69 -27.56
N THR A 3 0.52 54.61 -26.77
CA THR A 3 -0.21 53.33 -26.76
C THR A 3 0.09 52.69 -25.38
N GLU A 4 -0.91 52.29 -24.60
CA GLU A 4 -1.35 50.89 -24.40
C GLU A 4 -0.32 49.95 -23.74
N GLU A 5 -0.75 49.39 -22.60
CA GLU A 5 -0.53 47.99 -22.16
C GLU A 5 0.92 47.62 -21.76
N GLU A 6 1.22 46.97 -20.64
CA GLU A 6 0.56 45.83 -20.03
C GLU A 6 0.75 45.86 -18.51
N GLU A 7 -0.36 45.67 -17.80
CA GLU A 7 -0.38 45.15 -16.44
C GLU A 7 0.36 43.81 -16.38
N LEU A 8 1.62 43.82 -15.95
CA LEU A 8 2.27 42.60 -15.46
C LEU A 8 1.92 42.37 -13.99
N HIS A 9 0.61 42.29 -13.72
CA HIS A 9 0.08 41.45 -12.64
C HIS A 9 0.38 39.99 -13.03
N ARG A 10 1.65 39.59 -12.91
CA ARG A 10 2.05 38.21 -13.13
C ARG A 10 1.51 37.43 -11.94
N SER A 11 0.35 36.81 -12.14
CA SER A 11 -0.37 36.03 -11.14
C SER A 11 0.61 35.12 -10.42
N GLY A 12 0.89 35.42 -9.15
CA GLY A 12 1.34 34.38 -8.25
C GLY A 12 0.23 33.36 -8.27
N ARG A 13 0.42 32.26 -9.01
CA ARG A 13 -0.44 31.08 -8.88
C ARG A 13 -0.41 30.77 -7.39
N GLN A 14 -1.44 31.19 -6.66
CA GLN A 14 -1.69 30.70 -5.32
C GLN A 14 -1.77 29.19 -5.50
N ARG A 15 -0.71 28.49 -5.12
CA ARG A 15 -0.74 27.04 -4.93
C ARG A 15 -2.00 26.79 -4.12
N ASN A 16 -2.98 26.18 -4.79
CA ASN A 16 -4.35 26.19 -4.30
C ASN A 16 -4.32 25.45 -2.95
N PRO A 17 -4.86 26.01 -1.85
CA PRO A 17 -4.95 25.30 -0.57
C PRO A 17 -5.59 23.91 -0.69
N MET A 18 -6.38 23.71 -1.75
CA MET A 18 -7.01 22.46 -2.14
C MET A 18 -6.02 21.38 -2.65
N GLU A 19 -4.89 21.76 -3.24
CA GLU A 19 -3.84 20.86 -3.72
C GLU A 19 -2.99 20.36 -2.55
N GLU A 20 -2.63 21.26 -1.63
CA GLU A 20 -1.93 20.93 -0.38
C GLU A 20 -2.79 20.05 0.53
N MET A 21 -4.10 20.34 0.65
CA MET A 21 -5.05 19.50 1.38
C MET A 21 -5.23 18.11 0.74
N ARG A 22 -5.12 17.98 -0.58
CA ARG A 22 -5.19 16.69 -1.28
C ARG A 22 -3.92 15.88 -1.04
N ALA A 23 -2.75 16.49 -1.19
CA ALA A 23 -1.47 15.85 -0.93
C ALA A 23 -1.35 15.32 0.50
N TYR A 24 -1.80 16.11 1.49
CA TYR A 24 -1.84 15.67 2.89
C TYR A 24 -2.74 14.43 3.11
N LYS A 25 -3.92 14.40 2.46
CA LYS A 25 -4.83 13.24 2.53
C LYS A 25 -4.24 11.99 1.86
N GLU A 26 -3.53 12.15 0.74
CA GLU A 26 -2.84 11.07 0.05
C GLU A 26 -1.64 10.53 0.85
N GLU A 27 -0.88 11.40 1.52
CA GLU A 27 0.22 10.99 2.39
C GLU A 27 -0.28 10.22 3.62
N GLU A 28 -1.33 10.73 4.28
CA GLU A 28 -1.96 10.04 5.42
C GLU A 28 -2.61 8.71 4.99
N ALA A 29 -3.19 8.65 3.80
CA ALA A 29 -3.67 7.40 3.20
C ALA A 29 -2.56 6.36 3.06
N LEU A 30 -1.44 6.73 2.44
CA LEU A 30 -0.28 5.84 2.26
C LEU A 30 0.26 5.34 3.59
N LYS A 31 0.28 6.21 4.61
CA LYS A 31 0.72 5.86 5.96
C LYS A 31 -0.21 4.85 6.61
N LYS A 32 -1.53 4.98 6.42
CA LYS A 32 -2.51 4.01 6.94
C LYS A 32 -2.52 2.70 6.15
N GLU A 33 -2.37 2.74 4.83
CA GLU A 33 -2.21 1.53 4.02
C GLU A 33 -0.96 0.73 4.42
N LYS A 34 0.15 1.42 4.75
CA LYS A 34 1.34 0.77 5.32
C LYS A 34 1.05 0.08 6.65
N ARG A 35 0.14 0.62 7.48
CA ARG A 35 -0.25 -0.01 8.75
C ARG A 35 -1.00 -1.32 8.54
N LEU A 36 -1.79 -1.45 7.47
CA LEU A 36 -2.54 -2.68 7.15
C LEU A 36 -1.63 -3.86 6.78
N ILE A 37 -0.41 -3.60 6.29
CA ILE A 37 0.53 -4.65 5.89
C ILE A 37 0.87 -5.55 7.07
N HIS A 38 1.11 -5.00 8.26
CA HIS A 38 1.52 -5.77 9.42
C HIS A 38 0.47 -6.79 9.90
N PRO A 39 -0.77 -6.40 10.24
CA PRO A 39 -1.81 -7.35 10.65
C PRO A 39 -2.13 -8.35 9.52
N TYR A 40 -2.04 -7.93 8.25
CA TYR A 40 -2.27 -8.84 7.13
C TYR A 40 -1.20 -9.93 7.04
N GLU A 41 0.08 -9.61 7.21
CA GLU A 41 1.16 -10.62 7.24
C GLU A 41 1.06 -11.52 8.47
N GLN A 42 0.69 -10.97 9.64
CA GLN A 42 0.41 -11.78 10.83
C GLN A 42 -0.74 -12.76 10.60
N TRP A 43 -1.84 -12.30 10.01
CA TRP A 43 -2.96 -13.17 9.63
C TRP A 43 -2.53 -14.26 8.62
N LYS A 44 -1.67 -13.94 7.65
CA LYS A 44 -1.13 -14.95 6.73
C LYS A 44 -0.33 -16.04 7.46
N ASP A 45 0.45 -15.67 8.47
CA ASP A 45 1.13 -16.64 9.33
C ASP A 45 0.15 -17.53 10.09
N LEU A 46 -0.91 -16.94 10.66
CA LEU A 46 -1.99 -17.70 11.29
C LEU A 46 -2.64 -18.67 10.31
N ALA A 47 -3.01 -18.22 9.11
CA ALA A 47 -3.62 -19.06 8.08
C ALA A 47 -2.70 -20.23 7.65
N ARG A 48 -1.39 -20.00 7.56
CA ARG A 48 -0.39 -21.05 7.28
C ARG A 48 -0.25 -22.04 8.43
N ASN A 49 -0.21 -21.55 9.67
CA ASN A 49 -0.09 -22.38 10.87
C ASN A 49 -1.35 -23.21 11.08
N THR A 50 -2.53 -22.62 11.00
CA THR A 50 -3.81 -23.34 11.08
C THR A 50 -3.86 -24.46 10.04
N ARG A 51 -3.54 -24.17 8.77
CA ARG A 51 -3.48 -25.21 7.72
C ARG A 51 -2.48 -26.33 8.04
N LYS A 52 -1.35 -26.02 8.69
CA LYS A 52 -0.36 -27.02 9.09
C LYS A 52 -0.92 -27.91 10.21
N GLU A 53 -1.53 -27.30 11.23
CA GLU A 53 -2.12 -28.02 12.36
C GLU A 53 -3.29 -28.90 11.94
N LEU A 54 -4.13 -28.46 10.99
CA LEU A 54 -5.25 -29.25 10.51
C LEU A 54 -4.84 -30.55 9.80
N LYS A 55 -3.59 -30.68 9.35
CA LYS A 55 -3.07 -31.95 8.79
C LYS A 55 -2.79 -33.00 9.86
N THR A 56 -2.79 -32.62 11.14
CA THR A 56 -2.63 -33.50 12.28
C THR A 56 -4.00 -33.89 12.85
N ASP A 57 -4.00 -34.87 13.74
CA ASP A 57 -5.21 -35.24 14.47
C ASP A 57 -5.45 -34.29 15.65
N ALA A 58 -5.77 -33.03 15.32
CA ALA A 58 -6.11 -32.01 16.30
C ALA A 58 -7.44 -32.35 16.98
N SER A 59 -7.50 -32.19 18.31
CA SER A 59 -8.72 -32.36 19.09
C SER A 59 -9.77 -31.32 18.72
N GLU A 60 -11.02 -31.57 19.12
CA GLU A 60 -12.13 -30.65 18.95
C GLU A 60 -11.82 -29.25 19.54
N SER A 61 -11.33 -29.21 20.79
CA SER A 61 -10.95 -27.97 21.47
C SER A 61 -9.81 -27.22 20.76
N GLN A 62 -8.84 -27.95 20.20
CA GLN A 62 -7.77 -27.36 19.41
C GLN A 62 -8.31 -26.74 18.12
N ARG A 63 -9.21 -27.44 17.42
CA ARG A 63 -9.87 -26.93 16.19
C ARG A 63 -10.65 -25.65 16.45
N VAL A 64 -11.42 -25.59 17.54
CA VAL A 64 -12.14 -24.37 17.96
C VAL A 64 -11.17 -23.24 18.25
N GLY A 65 -10.07 -23.51 18.97
CA GLY A 65 -9.02 -22.52 19.22
C GLY A 65 -8.38 -21.97 17.94
N LEU A 66 -8.16 -22.83 16.95
CA LEU A 66 -7.64 -22.45 15.63
C LEU A 66 -8.60 -21.54 14.86
N ILE A 67 -9.90 -21.85 14.83
CA ILE A 67 -10.92 -20.98 14.21
C ILE A 67 -10.91 -19.62 14.89
N ASN A 68 -11.06 -19.58 16.21
CA ASN A 68 -11.16 -18.33 16.96
C ASN A 68 -9.94 -17.43 16.74
N THR A 69 -8.74 -18.02 16.72
CA THR A 69 -7.50 -17.28 16.48
C THR A 69 -7.43 -16.74 15.05
N LEU A 70 -7.83 -17.55 14.06
CA LEU A 70 -7.83 -17.14 12.65
C LEU A 70 -8.86 -16.04 12.38
N GLU A 71 -10.07 -16.17 12.93
CA GLU A 71 -11.15 -15.21 12.83
C GLU A 71 -10.80 -13.88 13.50
N LYS A 72 -10.18 -13.94 14.68
CA LYS A 72 -9.66 -12.74 15.34
C LYS A 72 -8.62 -12.02 14.47
N GLY A 73 -7.68 -12.76 13.88
CA GLY A 73 -6.69 -12.17 12.97
C GLY A 73 -7.32 -11.53 11.73
N ARG A 74 -8.40 -12.11 11.18
CA ARG A 74 -9.20 -11.48 10.13
C ARG A 74 -9.86 -10.19 10.63
N ASP A 75 -10.43 -10.20 11.83
CA ASP A 75 -11.09 -9.02 12.40
C ASP A 75 -10.11 -7.88 12.65
N ASP A 76 -8.89 -8.19 13.10
CA ASP A 76 -7.82 -7.21 13.27
C ASP A 76 -7.46 -6.54 11.93
N VAL A 77 -7.39 -7.32 10.83
CA VAL A 77 -7.15 -6.81 9.48
C VAL A 77 -8.33 -5.97 8.98
N MET A 78 -9.56 -6.43 9.19
CA MET A 78 -10.78 -5.72 8.79
C MET A 78 -10.93 -4.40 9.54
N HIS A 79 -10.59 -4.37 10.83
CA HIS A 79 -10.64 -3.17 11.66
C HIS A 79 -9.77 -2.06 11.07
N VAL A 80 -8.50 -2.36 10.76
CA VAL A 80 -7.57 -1.40 10.13
C VAL A 80 -8.06 -0.96 8.75
N TYR A 81 -8.70 -1.86 7.98
CA TYR A 81 -9.29 -1.49 6.70
C TYR A 81 -10.45 -0.49 6.83
N LEU A 82 -11.33 -0.68 7.82
CA LEU A 82 -12.42 0.25 8.09
C LEU A 82 -11.86 1.62 8.50
N GLU A 83 -10.82 1.66 9.34
CA GLU A 83 -10.12 2.91 9.68
C GLU A 83 -9.51 3.62 8.48
N ILE A 84 -9.07 2.90 7.44
CA ILE A 84 -8.60 3.52 6.19
C ILE A 84 -9.80 4.11 5.43
N ARG A 85 -10.86 3.32 5.29
CA ARG A 85 -12.07 3.66 4.51
C ARG A 85 -12.77 4.91 5.03
N ASP A 86 -12.71 5.17 6.33
CA ASP A 86 -13.31 6.36 6.96
C ASP A 86 -12.65 7.68 6.52
N TYR A 87 -11.42 7.63 5.99
CA TYR A 87 -10.66 8.82 5.62
C TYR A 87 -10.49 8.94 4.10
N ILE A 88 -10.27 7.81 3.42
CA ILE A 88 -9.99 7.76 1.99
C ILE A 88 -10.54 6.48 1.36
N ALA A 89 -10.84 6.54 0.06
CA ALA A 89 -11.17 5.36 -0.71
C ALA A 89 -9.95 4.42 -0.79
N PRO A 90 -10.02 3.18 -0.25
CA PRO A 90 -8.86 2.28 -0.24
C PRO A 90 -8.43 1.86 -1.64
N SER A 91 -7.11 1.67 -1.84
CA SER A 91 -6.58 1.21 -3.12
C SER A 91 -7.13 -0.18 -3.51
N SER A 92 -7.00 -0.52 -4.79
CA SER A 92 -7.39 -1.84 -5.29
C SER A 92 -6.58 -2.97 -4.66
N ASP A 93 -5.29 -2.75 -4.35
CA ASP A 93 -4.46 -3.74 -3.66
C ASP A 93 -4.97 -3.97 -2.22
N THR A 94 -5.26 -2.89 -1.50
CA THR A 94 -5.82 -2.96 -0.14
C THR A 94 -7.14 -3.75 -0.13
N ARG A 95 -8.08 -3.44 -1.03
CA ARG A 95 -9.35 -4.19 -1.15
C ARG A 95 -9.13 -5.67 -1.47
N ARG A 96 -8.24 -5.97 -2.41
CA ARG A 96 -7.90 -7.36 -2.77
C ARG A 96 -7.32 -8.15 -1.60
N ARG A 97 -6.52 -7.52 -0.72
CA ARG A 97 -6.02 -8.17 0.51
C ARG A 97 -7.14 -8.53 1.45
N ILE A 98 -8.14 -7.68 1.60
CA ILE A 98 -9.32 -7.95 2.42
C ILE A 98 -10.15 -9.09 1.85
N ASP A 99 -10.45 -9.06 0.56
CA ASP A 99 -11.20 -10.14 -0.11
C ASP A 99 -10.46 -11.49 0.05
N THR A 100 -9.13 -11.46 -0.07
CA THR A 100 -8.28 -12.65 0.16
C THR A 100 -8.35 -13.11 1.61
N CYS A 101 -8.27 -12.18 2.56
CA CYS A 101 -8.34 -12.46 3.99
C CYS A 101 -9.67 -13.15 4.36
N GLU A 102 -10.77 -12.61 3.85
CA GLU A 102 -12.11 -13.13 4.08
C GLU A 102 -12.31 -14.51 3.45
N ALA A 103 -11.98 -14.66 2.16
CA ALA A 103 -12.16 -15.92 1.43
C ALA A 103 -11.35 -17.06 2.05
N VAL A 104 -10.06 -16.85 2.33
CA VAL A 104 -9.21 -17.89 2.93
C VAL A 104 -9.68 -18.25 4.34
N THR A 105 -10.07 -17.27 5.16
CA THR A 105 -10.59 -17.53 6.50
C THR A 105 -11.86 -18.37 6.43
N LYS A 106 -12.79 -18.01 5.53
CA LYS A 106 -14.04 -18.73 5.34
C LYS A 106 -13.84 -20.18 4.93
N ASP A 107 -12.95 -20.44 3.97
CA ASP A 107 -12.74 -21.81 3.50
C ASP A 107 -12.05 -22.68 4.56
N ILE A 108 -11.07 -22.14 5.28
CA ILE A 108 -10.44 -22.87 6.39
C ILE A 108 -11.47 -23.17 7.48
N SER A 109 -12.26 -22.17 7.89
CA SER A 109 -13.32 -22.37 8.88
C SER A 109 -14.31 -23.44 8.41
N LYS A 110 -14.70 -23.43 7.14
CA LYS A 110 -15.55 -24.47 6.56
C LYS A 110 -14.95 -25.87 6.70
N ILE A 111 -13.68 -26.07 6.32
CA ILE A 111 -12.99 -27.37 6.47
C ILE A 111 -12.99 -27.81 7.93
N ILE A 112 -12.79 -26.89 8.87
CA ILE A 112 -12.81 -27.21 10.30
C ILE A 112 -14.22 -27.62 10.74
N PHE A 113 -15.25 -26.84 10.39
CA PHE A 113 -16.64 -27.15 10.76
C PHE A 113 -17.11 -28.48 10.14
N ASP A 114 -16.80 -28.73 8.88
CA ASP A 114 -17.13 -30.00 8.21
C ASP A 114 -16.47 -31.19 8.94
N ARG A 115 -15.22 -31.02 9.40
CA ARG A 115 -14.49 -32.03 10.20
C ARG A 115 -15.08 -32.22 11.61
N MET A 116 -15.66 -31.17 12.19
CA MET A 116 -16.30 -31.23 13.51
C MET A 116 -17.69 -31.86 13.44
N ALA A 117 -18.39 -31.66 12.33
CA ALA A 117 -19.72 -32.21 12.08
C ALA A 117 -19.68 -33.67 11.59
N CYS A 118 -18.56 -34.11 11.02
CA CYS A 118 -18.40 -35.49 10.56
C CYS A 118 -18.36 -36.46 11.76
N LEU A 119 -19.21 -37.49 11.71
CA LEU A 119 -19.24 -38.58 12.70
C LEU A 119 -18.26 -39.71 12.34
N GLU A 120 -17.63 -39.64 11.18
CA GLU A 120 -16.64 -40.61 10.71
C GLU A 120 -15.26 -40.34 11.32
N ASP A 121 -14.43 -41.40 11.41
CA ASP A 121 -13.06 -41.31 11.90
C ASP A 121 -12.20 -40.37 11.02
N PHE A 122 -11.15 -39.81 11.63
CA PHE A 122 -10.26 -38.87 10.96
C PHE A 122 -9.55 -39.49 9.74
N ASP A 123 -10.01 -39.14 8.53
CA ASP A 123 -9.30 -39.41 7.28
C ASP A 123 -8.29 -38.29 6.96
N ARG A 124 -7.03 -38.58 7.27
CA ARG A 124 -5.90 -37.68 7.00
C ARG A 124 -5.76 -37.34 5.51
N GLU A 125 -5.99 -38.29 4.61
CA GLU A 125 -5.76 -38.07 3.18
C GLU A 125 -6.86 -37.19 2.57
N ASN A 126 -8.12 -37.41 2.98
CA ASN A 126 -9.22 -36.50 2.61
C ASN A 126 -8.98 -35.06 3.11
N VAL A 127 -8.53 -34.90 4.37
CA VAL A 127 -8.23 -33.57 4.92
C VAL A 127 -7.06 -32.91 4.19
N LYS A 128 -6.00 -33.67 3.88
CA LYS A 128 -4.90 -33.15 3.06
C LYS A 128 -5.37 -32.72 1.67
N HIS A 129 -6.26 -33.50 1.04
CA HIS A 129 -6.82 -33.19 -0.27
C HIS A 129 -7.62 -31.90 -0.23
N SER A 130 -8.56 -31.77 0.71
CA SER A 130 -9.36 -30.55 0.92
C SER A 130 -8.47 -29.32 1.17
N LEU A 131 -7.42 -29.46 2.00
CA LEU A 131 -6.45 -28.38 2.24
C LEU A 131 -5.51 -28.11 1.06
N HIS A 132 -5.40 -29.03 0.11
CA HIS A 132 -4.64 -28.84 -1.12
C HIS A 132 -5.48 -28.11 -2.17
N GLU A 133 -6.79 -28.40 -2.26
CA GLU A 133 -7.73 -27.68 -3.12
C GLU A 133 -7.70 -26.17 -2.87
N LEU A 134 -7.54 -25.74 -1.61
CA LEU A 134 -7.33 -24.33 -1.26
C LEU A 134 -6.22 -23.64 -2.06
N LEU A 135 -5.17 -24.36 -2.45
CA LEU A 135 -4.04 -23.81 -3.20
C LEU A 135 -4.38 -23.51 -4.67
N HIS A 136 -5.46 -24.10 -5.20
CA HIS A 136 -5.89 -23.89 -6.57
C HIS A 136 -6.70 -22.61 -6.75
N HIS A 137 -7.13 -21.97 -5.65
CA HIS A 137 -7.82 -20.69 -5.71
C HIS A 137 -6.85 -19.51 -5.91
N ASP A 138 -7.19 -18.63 -6.86
CA ASP A 138 -6.35 -17.47 -7.22
C ASP A 138 -6.12 -16.50 -6.05
N TYR A 139 -7.11 -16.33 -5.17
CA TYR A 139 -6.98 -15.48 -3.98
C TYR A 139 -5.99 -16.07 -2.96
N ALA A 140 -5.95 -17.40 -2.81
CA ALA A 140 -5.11 -18.07 -1.82
C ALA A 140 -3.62 -18.09 -2.21
N ARG A 141 -3.32 -17.79 -3.48
CA ARG A 141 -1.96 -17.82 -4.02
C ARG A 141 -1.00 -16.87 -3.31
N SER A 142 -1.43 -15.68 -2.88
CA SER A 142 -0.56 -14.76 -2.14
C SER A 142 -0.28 -15.19 -0.70
N VAL A 143 -1.09 -16.11 -0.17
CA VAL A 143 -1.02 -16.60 1.22
C VAL A 143 -0.13 -17.83 1.31
N TYR A 144 -0.32 -18.77 0.38
CA TYR A 144 0.34 -20.08 0.39
C TYR A 144 1.35 -20.32 -0.73
N GLY A 145 1.34 -19.49 -1.77
CA GLY A 145 2.28 -19.60 -2.88
C GLY A 145 3.70 -19.32 -2.41
N SER A 146 4.61 -20.23 -2.74
CA SER A 146 6.05 -19.98 -2.61
C SER A 146 6.45 -18.82 -3.51
N THR A 147 7.24 -17.89 -3.00
CA THR A 147 7.94 -16.88 -3.81
C THR A 147 8.86 -17.49 -4.90
N VAL A 148 9.04 -18.82 -4.91
CA VAL A 148 10.05 -19.52 -5.71
C VAL A 148 9.49 -20.28 -6.93
N SER A 149 8.18 -20.40 -7.12
CA SER A 149 7.62 -21.02 -8.35
C SER A 149 6.43 -20.25 -8.90
N ARG A 150 6.73 -19.07 -9.43
CA ARG A 150 5.90 -18.47 -10.47
C ARG A 150 6.08 -19.31 -11.74
N PRO A 151 5.02 -19.92 -12.32
CA PRO A 151 5.00 -20.10 -13.75
C PRO A 151 5.08 -18.69 -14.32
N THR A 152 6.15 -18.45 -15.05
CA THR A 152 6.52 -17.18 -15.64
C THR A 152 5.50 -16.75 -16.69
N SER A 153 4.46 -16.02 -16.29
CA SER A 153 3.99 -14.93 -17.15
C SER A 153 4.92 -13.75 -16.92
N SER A 154 6.09 -13.84 -17.56
CA SER A 154 7.24 -12.95 -17.44
C SER A 154 6.94 -11.50 -17.83
N ARG A 155 5.85 -11.24 -18.55
CA ARG A 155 5.54 -9.90 -19.08
C ARG A 155 4.94 -8.96 -18.03
N SER A 156 3.94 -9.39 -17.27
CA SER A 156 3.29 -8.53 -16.25
C SER A 156 4.20 -8.25 -15.03
N THR A 157 4.99 -9.26 -14.63
CA THR A 157 6.22 -9.17 -13.79
C THR A 157 7.06 -7.93 -14.10
N VAL A 158 7.74 -8.08 -15.23
CA VAL A 158 8.79 -7.17 -15.66
C VAL A 158 8.20 -5.79 -15.93
N MET A 159 6.96 -5.71 -16.46
CA MET A 159 6.26 -4.44 -16.64
C MET A 159 5.95 -3.73 -15.32
N SER A 160 5.53 -4.43 -14.26
CA SER A 160 5.26 -3.78 -12.96
C SER A 160 6.54 -3.28 -12.28
N ILE A 161 7.64 -4.04 -12.38
CA ILE A 161 8.94 -3.60 -11.83
C ILE A 161 9.55 -2.49 -12.69
N ALA A 162 9.42 -2.56 -14.03
CA ALA A 162 9.87 -1.53 -14.94
C ALA A 162 9.07 -0.23 -14.78
N ALA A 163 7.74 -0.32 -14.59
CA ALA A 163 6.90 0.85 -14.31
C ALA A 163 7.31 1.51 -12.99
N LYS A 164 7.47 0.75 -11.90
CA LYS A 164 7.95 1.29 -10.61
C LYS A 164 9.34 1.92 -10.70
N ARG A 165 10.22 1.39 -11.56
CA ARG A 165 11.55 1.98 -11.83
C ARG A 165 11.46 3.24 -12.68
N ALA A 166 10.55 3.29 -13.65
CA ALA A 166 10.29 4.47 -14.47
C ALA A 166 9.70 5.60 -13.61
N ASP A 167 8.77 5.29 -12.71
CA ASP A 167 8.19 6.25 -11.76
C ASP A 167 9.28 6.80 -10.82
N ALA A 168 10.14 5.93 -10.28
CA ALA A 168 11.27 6.37 -9.43
C ALA A 168 12.30 7.22 -10.20
N ALA A 169 12.56 6.91 -11.48
CA ALA A 169 13.44 7.71 -12.33
C ALA A 169 12.83 9.08 -12.68
N ALA A 170 11.52 9.12 -12.92
CA ALA A 170 10.79 10.37 -13.17
C ALA A 170 10.77 11.25 -11.92
N GLU A 171 10.58 10.68 -10.72
CA GLU A 171 10.65 11.42 -9.46
C GLU A 171 12.05 12.00 -9.21
N LEU A 172 13.11 11.24 -9.53
CA LEU A 172 14.50 11.72 -9.47
C LEU A 172 14.77 12.87 -10.46
N ALA A 173 14.23 12.77 -11.68
CA ALA A 173 14.35 13.82 -12.69
C ALA A 173 13.60 15.10 -12.29
N ALA A 174 12.38 14.96 -11.73
CA ALA A 174 11.60 16.09 -11.25
C ALA A 174 12.30 16.84 -10.10
N LYS A 175 12.86 16.10 -9.12
CA LYS A 175 13.65 16.71 -8.03
C LYS A 175 14.93 17.38 -8.53
N GLY A 176 15.56 16.86 -9.58
CA GLY A 176 16.73 17.49 -10.20
C GLY A 176 16.42 18.86 -10.84
N VAL A 177 15.26 18.98 -11.49
CA VAL A 177 14.80 20.26 -12.07
C VAL A 177 14.47 21.28 -10.99
N GLU A 178 13.80 20.86 -9.91
CA GLU A 178 13.49 21.74 -8.78
C GLU A 178 14.76 22.28 -8.11
N TYR A 179 15.78 21.43 -7.92
CA TYR A 179 17.06 21.85 -7.35
C TYR A 179 17.81 22.85 -8.23
N SER A 180 17.84 22.63 -9.55
CA SER A 180 18.46 23.56 -10.50
C SER A 180 17.75 24.92 -10.50
N MET A 181 16.42 24.93 -10.42
CA MET A 181 15.63 26.16 -10.34
C MET A 181 15.91 26.93 -9.05
N ILE A 182 16.08 26.23 -7.92
CA ILE A 182 16.45 26.85 -6.63
C ILE A 182 17.84 27.50 -6.73
N GLN A 183 18.82 26.83 -7.35
CA GLN A 183 20.16 27.40 -7.55
C GLN A 183 20.15 28.66 -8.43
N GLU A 184 19.35 28.69 -9.49
CA GLU A 184 19.20 29.89 -10.33
C GLU A 184 18.55 31.05 -9.57
N ILE A 185 17.54 30.77 -8.74
CA ILE A 185 16.90 31.78 -7.89
C ILE A 185 17.89 32.33 -6.86
N GLU A 186 18.72 31.49 -6.24
CA GLU A 186 19.75 31.92 -5.29
C GLU A 186 20.83 32.77 -5.97
N ALA A 187 21.26 32.41 -7.18
CA ALA A 187 22.21 33.21 -7.96
C ALA A 187 21.64 34.60 -8.29
N GLN A 188 20.39 34.67 -8.76
CA GLN A 188 19.73 35.94 -9.06
C GLN A 188 19.53 36.81 -7.81
N LYS A 189 19.22 36.21 -6.66
CA LYS A 189 19.12 36.94 -5.38
C LYS A 189 20.46 37.54 -4.96
N CYS A 190 21.55 36.79 -5.11
CA CYS A 190 22.90 37.27 -4.81
C CYS A 190 23.31 38.46 -5.70
N GLU A 191 22.95 38.43 -7.00
CA GLU A 191 23.19 39.56 -7.88
C GLU A 191 22.34 40.79 -7.50
N LEU A 192 21.05 40.59 -7.19
CA LEU A 192 20.16 41.66 -6.73
C LEU A 192 20.67 42.34 -5.44
N GLU A 193 21.20 41.57 -4.49
CA GLU A 193 21.79 42.12 -3.27
C GLU A 193 23.03 42.96 -3.54
N LYS A 194 23.90 42.56 -4.48
CA LYS A 194 25.06 43.35 -4.90
C LYS A 194 24.64 44.68 -5.52
N PHE A 195 23.68 44.66 -6.43
CA PHE A 195 23.16 45.88 -7.05
C PHE A 195 22.48 46.81 -6.02
N LYS A 196 21.78 46.24 -5.03
CA LYS A 196 21.16 47.01 -3.95
C LYS A 196 22.22 47.66 -3.05
N ALA A 197 23.25 46.92 -2.65
CA ALA A 197 24.36 47.45 -1.85
C ALA A 197 25.11 48.58 -2.57
N GLU A 198 25.34 48.44 -3.89
CA GLU A 198 25.97 49.49 -4.69
C GLU A 198 25.11 50.75 -4.81
N LYS A 199 23.78 50.57 -4.95
CA LYS A 199 22.83 51.68 -4.97
C LYS A 199 22.75 52.39 -3.62
N ASP A 200 22.74 51.63 -2.52
CA ASP A 200 22.68 52.16 -1.17
C ASP A 200 23.97 52.96 -0.85
N LEU A 201 25.15 52.46 -1.25
CA LEU A 201 26.44 53.17 -1.17
C LEU A 201 26.46 54.47 -1.99
N LYS A 202 25.88 54.46 -3.21
CA LYS A 202 25.77 55.68 -4.03
C LYS A 202 24.76 56.69 -3.46
N SER A 203 23.74 56.23 -2.74
CA SER A 203 22.75 57.10 -2.09
C SER A 203 23.19 57.65 -0.73
N ALA A 204 24.16 57.01 -0.07
CA ALA A 204 24.75 57.46 1.19
C ALA A 204 25.97 58.40 1.01
N GLY A 205 26.41 58.62 -0.23
CA GLY A 205 27.53 59.48 -0.61
C GLY A 205 27.13 60.84 -1.20
N LEU A 206 26.12 61.49 -0.61
CA LEU A 206 25.73 62.89 -0.86
C LEU A 206 25.61 63.62 0.48
#